data_AF-A0AA96VMU1-F1
#
_entry.id   AF-A0AA96VMU1-F1
#
_cell.length_a   1.000
_cell.length_b   1.000
_cell.length_c   1.000
_cell.angle_alpha   90.00
_cell.angle_beta   90.00
_cell.angle_gamma   90.00
#
_symmetry.space_group_name_H-M   'P 1'
#
loop_
_entity.id
_entity.type
_entity.pdbx_description
1 polymer ?
#
loop_
_entity_poly.entity_id
_entity_poly.type
_entity_poly.pdbx_seq_one_letter_code
_entity_poly.pdbx_strand_id
1 'polypeptide(L)'
;MQKVERANLLPTRAENPYSKHIFILPFVISNDKGLEPQANVWGKISDMKDLPYLEEDRYCYAYEKFLNQEVHDAIRDYSRTYRYKGGERYYQVHCYRKEEDSSVAENDTHIQSYQLDINYILMRLIQDDAKDDTDSRIPARTGFLIIAADNYYYEDLESIRAINQYGRRIYDPFLTPVLYYRESPYDITLSDQSLTEVTSPIAEPRDDFSVGKVKVKSAIKDLFHSFFGQNILLFPQGFREKNDKQLLEINRILDDRMFVLSDYQLEKSDFDELSLAIRETSDPQFQKFCQASDGDGQLELVYNQQKRLYSYIYIDNGDSTCQSARAIVPLLQRSIYDRWLDYGTIYGVTQHSMIMLTTKGVPDFLLTYFYTEYLEMILFVLTQRVRILSFSSDAGERAKNSENTDAILQLQKRYVIFKNQFLLPELSSQEQAVELYQMMQENFFILSQKEILDDQITSLYEISQAESAVEEKKRDEKLNNVVLALTIFTIFTALGDFESSINVILSGVFEVSGVQDLTKVGLFGLSGSLLVKIVVVFLYILCIVRLIKASEVSYDYPKIFRDMLAYIFGWKRGKK
;
A
#
# COMPACT_ATOMS: atom_id res chain seq x y z
N MET A 1 -28.03 -44.15 26.16
CA MET A 1 -27.28 -44.01 27.43
C MET A 1 -26.00 -44.82 27.27
N GLN A 2 -24.79 -44.30 27.11
CA GLN A 2 -24.18 -43.00 27.39
C GLN A 2 -23.64 -42.38 26.08
N LYS A 3 -24.11 -41.20 25.68
CA LYS A 3 -23.40 -40.36 24.71
C LYS A 3 -22.46 -39.53 25.58
N VAL A 4 -21.17 -39.77 25.44
CA VAL A 4 -20.11 -39.34 26.34
C VAL A 4 -20.06 -37.80 26.38
N GLU A 5 -20.32 -37.22 27.56
CA GLU A 5 -20.01 -35.85 27.99
C GLU A 5 -18.49 -35.60 28.01
N ARG A 6 -17.81 -35.73 26.86
CA ARG A 6 -16.39 -35.35 26.72
C ARG A 6 -16.21 -34.54 25.44
N ALA A 7 -16.45 -33.23 25.48
CA ALA A 7 -16.04 -32.35 24.38
C ALA A 7 -15.91 -30.85 24.70
N ASN A 8 -16.16 -30.37 25.92
CA ASN A 8 -16.16 -28.91 26.19
C ASN A 8 -14.93 -28.41 26.95
N LEU A 9 -14.13 -29.27 27.59
CA LEU A 9 -12.97 -28.82 28.36
C LEU A 9 -11.75 -28.60 27.46
N LEU A 10 -10.92 -27.62 27.81
CA LEU A 10 -9.63 -27.40 27.14
C LEU A 10 -8.75 -28.66 27.23
N PRO A 11 -8.14 -29.10 26.11
CA PRO A 11 -7.16 -30.18 26.13
C PRO A 11 -6.01 -29.90 27.08
N THR A 12 -5.32 -30.95 27.53
CA THR A 12 -4.12 -30.78 28.36
C THR A 12 -2.99 -30.21 27.51
N ARG A 13 -2.30 -29.19 28.02
CA ARG A 13 -1.13 -28.59 27.37
C ARG A 13 -0.02 -29.65 27.21
N ALA A 14 0.46 -29.85 25.99
CA ALA A 14 1.57 -30.74 25.69
C ALA A 14 2.92 -30.19 26.17
N GLU A 15 3.96 -31.05 26.21
CA GLU A 15 5.34 -30.64 26.53
C GLU A 15 5.97 -29.82 25.40
N ASN A 16 5.75 -30.25 24.14
CA ASN A 16 6.22 -29.57 22.93
C ASN A 16 5.02 -29.07 22.11
N PRO A 17 5.16 -27.97 21.36
CA PRO A 17 4.09 -27.47 20.51
C PRO A 17 3.83 -28.42 19.34
N TYR A 18 2.56 -28.62 19.00
CA TYR A 18 2.12 -29.38 17.82
C TYR A 18 2.29 -28.60 16.52
N SER A 19 2.16 -27.28 16.61
CA SER A 19 2.36 -26.34 15.49
C SER A 19 2.68 -24.96 16.03
N LYS A 20 3.38 -24.16 15.22
CA LYS A 20 3.68 -22.75 15.49
C LYS A 20 3.08 -21.89 14.41
N HIS A 21 2.66 -20.69 14.80
CA HIS A 21 1.86 -19.81 13.96
C HIS A 21 2.37 -18.38 14.09
N ILE A 22 2.72 -17.76 12.96
CA ILE A 22 3.07 -16.35 12.89
C ILE A 22 2.07 -15.67 11.96
N PHE A 23 1.25 -14.78 12.54
CA PHE A 23 0.31 -13.95 11.82
C PHE A 23 0.93 -12.57 11.57
N ILE A 24 1.02 -12.18 10.30
CA ILE A 24 1.67 -10.93 9.87
C ILE A 24 0.63 -10.04 9.19
N LEU A 25 0.33 -8.91 9.81
CA LEU A 25 -0.59 -7.90 9.30
C LEU A 25 0.19 -6.72 8.69
N PRO A 26 0.31 -6.63 7.36
CA PRO A 26 0.81 -5.44 6.69
C PRO A 26 -0.22 -4.30 6.73
N PHE A 27 0.24 -3.09 7.01
CA PHE A 27 -0.58 -1.88 6.98
C PHE A 27 0.20 -0.68 6.46
N VAL A 28 -0.55 0.33 6.00
CA VAL A 28 -0.03 1.63 5.56
C VAL A 28 -0.51 2.71 6.52
N ILE A 29 0.33 3.69 6.80
CA ILE A 29 0.03 4.83 7.64
C ILE A 29 -0.14 6.05 6.74
N SER A 30 -1.33 6.64 6.78
CA SER A 30 -1.64 7.89 6.10
C SER A 30 -1.59 9.05 7.11
N ASN A 31 -1.12 10.22 6.67
CA ASN A 31 -1.03 11.45 7.48
C ASN A 31 -0.07 11.32 8.68
N ASP A 32 1.18 10.93 8.40
CA ASP A 32 2.26 10.68 9.35
C ASP A 32 2.91 11.96 9.86
N LYS A 33 2.18 12.82 10.58
CA LYS A 33 2.72 14.06 11.20
C LYS A 33 3.78 13.85 12.30
N GLY A 34 4.54 12.75 12.21
CA GLY A 34 5.47 12.26 13.18
C GLY A 34 4.78 11.36 14.19
N LEU A 35 5.03 10.07 14.09
CA LEU A 35 4.53 9.08 15.04
C LEU A 35 5.42 9.08 16.28
N GLU A 36 4.81 9.25 17.45
CA GLU A 36 5.43 8.91 18.72
C GLU A 36 4.72 7.66 19.28
N PRO A 37 5.37 6.48 19.26
CA PRO A 37 4.80 5.27 19.86
C PRO A 37 4.52 5.48 21.34
N GLN A 38 3.39 4.97 21.85
CA GLN A 38 3.15 4.95 23.29
C GLN A 38 4.08 3.91 23.96
N ALA A 39 5.16 4.39 24.56
CA ALA A 39 6.27 3.57 25.07
C ALA A 39 5.94 2.71 26.31
N ASN A 40 4.73 2.84 26.89
CA ASN A 40 4.43 2.28 28.21
C ASN A 40 4.36 0.74 28.19
N VAL A 41 3.82 0.16 27.12
CA VAL A 41 3.65 -1.30 26.92
C VAL A 41 4.43 -1.84 25.71
N TRP A 42 5.18 -0.99 25.02
CA TRP A 42 5.99 -1.35 23.86
C TRP A 42 7.46 -0.98 24.09
N GLY A 43 8.36 -1.96 24.04
CA GLY A 43 9.79 -1.73 24.10
C GLY A 43 10.43 -1.71 22.72
N LYS A 44 11.16 -0.65 22.38
CA LYS A 44 11.97 -0.61 21.16
C LYS A 44 13.09 -1.66 21.23
N ILE A 45 13.23 -2.45 20.18
CA ILE A 45 14.37 -3.34 19.96
C ILE A 45 15.49 -2.53 19.31
N SER A 46 16.68 -2.55 19.91
CA SER A 46 17.83 -1.75 19.45
C SER A 46 18.88 -2.58 18.73
N ASP A 47 19.11 -3.82 19.20
CA ASP A 47 19.97 -4.79 18.53
C ASP A 47 19.10 -5.87 17.86
N MET A 48 19.48 -6.32 16.67
CA MET A 48 18.82 -7.45 16.01
C MET A 48 18.93 -8.73 16.86
N LYS A 49 19.99 -8.88 17.67
CA LYS A 49 20.14 -10.01 18.61
C LYS A 49 19.06 -10.06 19.68
N ASP A 50 18.38 -8.93 19.96
CA ASP A 50 17.28 -8.88 20.92
C ASP A 50 15.93 -9.34 20.31
N LEU A 51 15.92 -9.76 19.03
CA LEU A 51 14.73 -10.31 18.39
C LEU A 51 14.35 -11.65 19.03
N PRO A 52 13.06 -11.86 19.35
CA PRO A 52 12.62 -13.02 20.13
C PRO A 52 12.71 -14.36 19.40
N TYR A 53 12.91 -14.36 18.07
CA TYR A 53 13.16 -15.58 17.29
C TYR A 53 14.65 -15.87 17.11
N LEU A 54 15.55 -15.07 17.70
CA LEU A 54 17.01 -15.25 17.65
C LEU A 54 17.60 -15.65 19.01
N GLU A 55 16.81 -16.24 19.91
CA GLU A 55 17.23 -16.55 21.28
C GLU A 55 18.37 -17.58 21.40
N GLU A 56 18.56 -18.45 20.40
CA GLU A 56 19.63 -19.45 20.39
C GLU A 56 20.82 -19.01 19.54
N ASP A 57 22.05 -19.31 19.97
CA ASP A 57 23.28 -18.95 19.25
C ASP A 57 23.29 -19.44 17.79
N ARG A 58 22.72 -20.62 17.53
CA ARG A 58 22.58 -21.17 16.17
C ARG A 58 21.63 -20.33 15.30
N TYR A 59 20.60 -19.72 15.89
CA TYR A 59 19.65 -18.84 15.18
C TYR A 59 20.31 -17.51 14.85
N CYS A 60 21.04 -16.94 15.81
CA CYS A 60 21.86 -15.76 15.59
C CYS A 60 22.87 -15.98 14.45
N TYR A 61 23.57 -17.11 14.46
CA TYR A 61 24.54 -17.45 13.41
C TYR A 61 23.88 -17.55 12.03
N ALA A 62 22.79 -18.31 11.90
CA ALA A 62 22.10 -18.47 10.63
C ALA A 62 21.61 -17.11 10.09
N TYR A 63 20.98 -16.31 10.96
CA TYR A 63 20.50 -14.99 10.60
C TYR A 63 21.61 -14.04 10.15
N GLU A 64 22.73 -13.99 10.88
CA GLU A 64 23.86 -13.09 10.57
C GLU A 64 24.72 -13.54 9.37
N LYS A 65 24.73 -14.83 9.05
CA LYS A 65 25.66 -15.39 8.04
C LYS A 65 25.02 -15.78 6.74
N PHE A 66 23.71 -16.04 6.72
CA PHE A 66 23.04 -16.50 5.51
C PHE A 66 22.42 -15.34 4.74
N LEU A 67 21.86 -14.35 5.44
CA LEU A 67 21.41 -13.12 4.80
C LEU A 67 22.59 -12.27 4.33
N ASN A 68 22.43 -11.65 3.17
CA ASN A 68 23.41 -10.74 2.60
C ASN A 68 23.47 -9.44 3.43
N GLN A 69 24.64 -8.79 3.43
CA GLN A 69 24.89 -7.57 4.21
C GLN A 69 23.91 -6.44 3.83
N GLU A 70 23.55 -6.34 2.56
CA GLU A 70 22.59 -5.37 2.02
C GLU A 70 21.21 -5.51 2.67
N VAL A 71 20.79 -6.74 3.00
CA VAL A 71 19.52 -6.99 3.70
C VAL A 71 19.59 -6.46 5.13
N HIS A 72 20.69 -6.74 5.83
CA HIS A 72 20.91 -6.21 7.18
C HIS A 72 20.97 -4.69 7.19
N ASP A 73 21.62 -4.07 6.21
CA ASP A 73 21.69 -2.62 6.06
C ASP A 73 20.30 -2.04 5.82
N ALA A 74 19.52 -2.61 4.90
CA ALA A 74 18.14 -2.19 4.65
C ALA A 74 17.25 -2.30 5.90
N ILE A 75 17.34 -3.41 6.64
CA ILE A 75 16.57 -3.60 7.88
C ILE A 75 17.02 -2.58 8.95
N ARG A 76 18.32 -2.44 9.17
CA ARG A 76 18.88 -1.53 10.19
C ARG A 76 18.53 -0.08 9.92
N ASP A 77 18.65 0.35 8.67
CA ASP A 77 18.61 1.77 8.32
C ASP A 77 17.18 2.26 8.08
N TYR A 78 16.25 1.38 7.70
CA TYR A 78 14.88 1.74 7.34
C TYR A 78 13.79 1.17 8.27
N SER A 79 14.10 0.20 9.13
CA SER A 79 13.10 -0.40 10.03
C SER A 79 13.25 0.01 11.49
N ARG A 80 12.13 0.09 12.20
CA ARG A 80 12.08 0.20 13.67
C ARG A 80 11.16 -0.88 14.22
N THR A 81 11.70 -1.78 15.02
CA THR A 81 10.93 -2.89 15.61
C THR A 81 10.68 -2.64 17.10
N TYR A 82 9.45 -2.90 17.54
CA TYR A 82 9.01 -2.78 18.92
C TYR A 82 8.41 -4.10 19.38
N ARG A 83 8.72 -4.51 20.60
CA ARG A 83 8.16 -5.71 21.26
C ARG A 83 7.07 -5.31 22.24
N TYR A 84 5.93 -5.98 22.15
CA TYR A 84 4.85 -5.85 23.12
C TYR A 84 5.29 -6.46 24.47
N LYS A 85 4.98 -5.76 25.56
CA LYS A 85 5.32 -6.14 26.94
C LYS A 85 4.07 -6.29 27.83
N GLY A 86 2.90 -6.52 27.21
CA GLY A 86 1.68 -6.81 27.94
C GLY A 86 1.75 -8.12 28.73
N GLY A 87 0.77 -8.30 29.63
CA GLY A 87 0.69 -9.48 30.50
C GLY A 87 -0.07 -10.66 29.90
N GLU A 88 -0.67 -10.47 28.72
CA GLU A 88 -1.47 -11.47 28.02
C GLU A 88 -0.58 -12.65 27.61
N ARG A 89 -1.10 -13.86 27.83
CA ARG A 89 -0.39 -15.13 27.61
C ARG A 89 -0.98 -15.94 26.47
N TYR A 90 -2.24 -15.67 26.13
CA TYR A 90 -3.01 -16.50 25.22
C TYR A 90 -3.54 -15.69 24.05
N TYR A 91 -3.34 -16.24 22.85
CA TYR A 91 -4.00 -15.82 21.64
C TYR A 91 -5.19 -16.74 21.42
N GLN A 92 -6.40 -16.21 21.56
CA GLN A 92 -7.63 -16.98 21.49
C GLN A 92 -8.37 -16.67 20.20
N VAL A 93 -8.69 -17.71 19.45
CA VAL A 93 -9.38 -17.64 18.16
C VAL A 93 -10.77 -18.22 18.33
N HIS A 94 -11.80 -17.42 18.07
CA HIS A 94 -13.19 -17.82 18.25
C HIS A 94 -13.89 -17.91 16.89
N CYS A 95 -14.60 -19.01 16.64
CA CYS A 95 -15.46 -19.19 15.47
C CYS A 95 -16.87 -19.63 15.88
N TYR A 96 -17.87 -19.18 15.13
CA TYR A 96 -19.23 -19.70 15.23
C TYR A 96 -19.30 -21.08 14.57
N ARG A 97 -20.09 -21.98 15.16
CA ARG A 97 -20.41 -23.30 14.62
C ARG A 97 -21.90 -23.61 14.77
N LYS A 98 -22.50 -24.15 13.71
CA LYS A 98 -23.89 -24.62 13.67
C LYS A 98 -23.92 -26.15 13.67
N GLU A 99 -24.71 -26.77 14.55
CA GLU A 99 -24.83 -28.24 14.61
C GLU A 99 -25.57 -28.82 13.39
N GLU A 100 -25.21 -30.07 13.03
CA GLU A 100 -25.64 -30.76 11.81
C GLU A 100 -27.08 -31.30 11.84
N ASP A 101 -27.70 -31.46 13.01
CA ASP A 101 -28.82 -32.39 13.13
C ASP A 101 -29.85 -31.93 14.17
N SER A 102 -30.81 -31.09 13.75
CA SER A 102 -32.01 -30.94 14.55
C SER A 102 -33.27 -30.73 13.70
N SER A 103 -34.05 -31.82 13.60
CA SER A 103 -35.52 -31.79 13.60
C SER A 103 -36.09 -31.29 14.94
N VAL A 104 -35.27 -30.59 15.74
CA VAL A 104 -35.55 -30.10 17.09
C VAL A 104 -35.00 -28.67 17.21
N ALA A 105 -35.91 -27.71 17.11
CA ALA A 105 -35.75 -26.30 17.45
C ALA A 105 -34.65 -25.50 16.71
N GLU A 106 -35.11 -24.43 16.06
CA GLU A 106 -34.32 -23.24 15.75
C GLU A 106 -33.61 -22.77 17.04
N ASN A 107 -32.26 -22.79 17.11
CA ASN A 107 -31.39 -21.80 17.82
C ASN A 107 -30.07 -22.31 18.47
N ASP A 108 -29.63 -23.55 18.34
CA ASP A 108 -28.36 -23.97 19.00
C ASP A 108 -27.09 -23.57 18.20
N THR A 109 -26.70 -22.30 18.32
CA THR A 109 -25.43 -21.76 17.79
C THR A 109 -24.38 -21.74 18.89
N HIS A 110 -23.20 -22.27 18.60
CA HIS A 110 -22.10 -22.36 19.56
C HIS A 110 -20.87 -21.59 19.08
N ILE A 111 -20.03 -21.14 20.02
CA ILE A 111 -18.68 -20.65 19.74
C ILE A 111 -17.71 -21.78 20.00
N GLN A 112 -16.90 -22.14 19.01
CA GLN A 112 -15.71 -22.97 19.18
C GLN A 112 -14.49 -22.06 19.29
N SER A 113 -13.66 -22.30 20.31
CA SER A 113 -12.53 -21.45 20.68
C SER A 113 -11.22 -22.23 20.70
N TYR A 114 -10.21 -21.71 20.02
CA TYR A 114 -8.86 -22.26 20.02
C TYR A 114 -7.94 -21.37 20.85
N GLN A 115 -7.14 -21.96 21.73
CA GLN A 115 -6.14 -21.26 22.52
C GLN A 115 -4.72 -21.58 22.04
N LEU A 116 -3.90 -20.54 21.88
CA LEU A 116 -2.48 -20.64 21.60
C LEU A 116 -1.68 -19.87 22.65
N ASP A 117 -0.49 -20.35 23.00
CA ASP A 117 0.42 -19.66 23.90
C ASP A 117 1.19 -18.59 23.11
N ILE A 118 1.11 -17.32 23.51
CA ILE A 118 1.81 -16.22 22.85
C ILE A 118 3.31 -16.36 23.12
N ASN A 119 4.11 -16.39 22.05
CA ASN A 119 5.56 -16.33 22.14
C ASN A 119 6.02 -14.86 22.12
N TYR A 120 5.62 -14.11 21.08
CA TYR A 120 5.92 -12.69 20.97
C TYR A 120 4.93 -11.94 20.09
N ILE A 121 4.80 -10.63 20.36
CA ILE A 121 4.10 -9.70 19.47
C ILE A 121 5.06 -8.55 19.14
N LEU A 122 5.23 -8.29 17.85
CA LEU A 122 6.09 -7.23 17.33
C LEU A 122 5.29 -6.22 16.50
N MET A 123 5.69 -4.96 16.62
CA MET A 123 5.31 -3.89 15.69
C MET A 123 6.56 -3.44 14.95
N ARG A 124 6.65 -3.70 13.65
CA ARG A 124 7.77 -3.27 12.80
C ARG A 124 7.32 -2.16 11.86
N LEU A 125 7.90 -0.98 11.99
CA LEU A 125 7.63 0.17 11.13
C LEU A 125 8.74 0.33 10.09
N ILE A 126 8.37 0.68 8.86
CA ILE A 126 9.28 0.89 7.74
C ILE A 126 9.16 2.34 7.25
N GLN A 127 10.31 3.00 7.19
CA GLN A 127 10.47 4.40 6.77
C GLN A 127 10.86 4.49 5.29
N ASP A 128 10.53 5.62 4.67
CA ASP A 128 10.96 5.90 3.29
C ASP A 128 12.42 6.34 3.21
N ASP A 129 12.88 7.07 4.23
CA ASP A 129 14.22 7.62 4.32
C ASP A 129 15.01 6.93 5.44
N ALA A 130 16.34 6.90 5.28
CA ALA A 130 17.24 6.31 6.26
C ALA A 130 17.13 7.03 7.60
N LYS A 131 17.35 6.29 8.67
CA LYS A 131 17.29 6.74 10.07
C LYS A 131 17.97 8.11 10.28
N ASP A 132 17.17 9.14 10.58
CA ASP A 132 17.66 10.32 11.27
C ASP A 132 17.50 10.07 12.78
N ASP A 133 18.62 9.82 13.47
CA ASP A 133 18.64 9.57 14.92
C ASP A 133 18.34 10.82 15.76
N THR A 134 18.19 11.99 15.11
CA THR A 134 17.94 13.26 15.81
C THR A 134 16.46 13.58 16.00
N ASP A 135 15.54 12.91 15.28
CA ASP A 135 14.10 13.12 15.41
C ASP A 135 13.41 11.95 16.15
N SER A 136 12.66 12.27 17.21
CA SER A 136 11.83 11.30 17.94
C SER A 136 10.68 10.78 17.06
N ARG A 137 10.29 11.54 16.05
CA ARG A 137 9.18 11.24 15.14
C ARG A 137 9.60 10.26 14.06
N ILE A 138 8.71 9.31 13.77
CA ILE A 138 8.92 8.29 12.73
C ILE A 138 8.07 8.64 11.51
N PRO A 139 8.67 9.03 10.36
CA PRO A 139 7.96 9.14 9.09
C PRO A 139 7.82 7.75 8.46
N ALA A 140 7.10 6.85 9.16
CA ALA A 140 6.81 5.52 8.66
C ALA A 140 5.55 5.54 7.80
N ARG A 141 5.66 5.01 6.59
CA ARG A 141 4.51 4.81 5.70
C ARG A 141 3.95 3.41 5.76
N THR A 142 4.76 2.43 6.13
CA THR A 142 4.38 1.03 6.15
C THR A 142 4.70 0.43 7.50
N GLY A 143 3.91 -0.54 7.95
CA GLY A 143 4.24 -1.34 9.11
C GLY A 143 3.71 -2.77 9.05
N PHE A 144 4.20 -3.58 9.97
CA PHE A 144 3.78 -4.94 10.20
C PHE A 144 3.44 -5.12 11.68
N LEU A 145 2.24 -5.59 11.95
CA LEU A 145 1.92 -6.19 13.24
C LEU A 145 2.15 -7.71 13.11
N ILE A 146 3.01 -8.27 13.95
CA ILE A 146 3.44 -9.67 13.89
C ILE A 146 3.06 -10.33 15.21
N ILE A 147 2.26 -11.39 15.17
CA ILE A 147 1.83 -12.15 16.34
C ILE A 147 2.32 -13.58 16.16
N ALA A 148 3.26 -14.01 17.00
CA ALA A 148 3.74 -15.38 17.04
C ALA A 148 3.15 -16.12 18.24
N ALA A 149 2.49 -17.25 17.98
CA ALA A 149 1.86 -18.07 18.99
C ALA A 149 2.02 -19.56 18.67
N ASP A 150 2.15 -20.36 19.71
CA ASP A 150 2.41 -21.79 19.65
C ASP A 150 1.17 -22.57 20.10
N ASN A 151 0.82 -23.61 19.36
CA ASN A 151 -0.28 -24.50 19.67
C ASN A 151 0.22 -25.71 20.47
N TYR A 152 -0.11 -25.76 21.75
CA TYR A 152 0.19 -26.89 22.64
C TYR A 152 -1.03 -27.78 22.93
N TYR A 153 -2.19 -27.49 22.34
CA TYR A 153 -3.47 -28.06 22.78
C TYR A 153 -4.17 -28.90 21.70
N TYR A 154 -3.90 -28.64 20.43
CA TYR A 154 -4.63 -29.26 19.30
C TYR A 154 -3.67 -29.98 18.35
N GLU A 155 -3.58 -31.29 18.44
CA GLU A 155 -2.70 -32.11 17.58
C GLU A 155 -3.28 -32.31 16.17
N ASP A 156 -4.60 -32.26 16.02
CA ASP A 156 -5.25 -32.61 14.77
C ASP A 156 -5.13 -31.52 13.69
N LEU A 157 -4.96 -31.95 12.44
CA LEU A 157 -4.75 -31.07 11.29
C LEU A 157 -5.94 -30.16 10.99
N GLU A 158 -7.16 -30.60 11.32
CA GLU A 158 -8.36 -29.80 11.11
C GLU A 158 -8.35 -28.57 12.02
N SER A 159 -8.01 -28.75 13.31
CA SER A 159 -7.83 -27.68 14.28
C SER A 159 -6.69 -26.75 13.89
N ILE A 160 -5.51 -27.26 13.50
CA ILE A 160 -4.37 -26.43 13.07
C ILE A 160 -4.77 -25.54 11.88
N ARG A 161 -5.48 -26.11 10.90
CA ARG A 161 -6.00 -25.37 9.76
C ARG A 161 -7.07 -24.35 10.15
N ALA A 162 -7.98 -24.71 11.05
CA ALA A 162 -9.00 -23.79 11.58
C ALA A 162 -8.36 -22.60 12.32
N ILE A 163 -7.36 -22.86 13.15
CA ILE A 163 -6.53 -21.83 13.81
C ILE A 163 -5.95 -20.88 12.77
N ASN A 164 -5.29 -21.41 11.74
CA ASN A 164 -4.69 -20.57 10.69
C ASN A 164 -5.74 -19.79 9.89
N GLN A 165 -6.89 -20.39 9.59
CA GLN A 165 -7.93 -19.78 8.78
C GLN A 165 -8.71 -18.68 9.51
N TYR A 166 -9.08 -18.93 10.76
CA TYR A 166 -9.87 -18.00 11.58
C TYR A 166 -8.97 -17.00 12.30
N GLY A 167 -7.80 -17.44 12.78
CA GLY A 167 -6.82 -16.62 13.47
C GLY A 167 -6.13 -15.59 12.58
N ARG A 168 -6.19 -15.72 11.25
CA ARG A 168 -5.66 -14.71 10.32
C ARG A 168 -6.64 -13.60 9.95
N ARG A 169 -7.91 -13.65 10.37
CA ARG A 169 -8.93 -12.68 9.92
C ARG A 169 -8.82 -11.36 10.69
N ILE A 170 -8.97 -10.24 10.00
CA ILE A 170 -8.93 -8.89 10.60
C ILE A 170 -10.34 -8.35 10.85
N TYR A 171 -11.30 -8.82 10.06
CA TYR A 171 -12.72 -8.47 10.18
C TYR A 171 -13.61 -9.69 10.37
N ASP A 172 -14.85 -9.42 10.77
CA ASP A 172 -15.96 -10.32 10.52
C ASP A 172 -16.19 -10.47 9.00
N PRO A 173 -16.44 -11.67 8.47
CA PRO A 173 -16.56 -11.89 7.02
C PRO A 173 -17.69 -11.04 6.42
N PHE A 174 -17.42 -10.47 5.24
CA PHE A 174 -18.27 -9.48 4.56
C PHE A 174 -19.61 -10.01 4.01
N LEU A 175 -20.00 -11.25 4.30
CA LEU A 175 -21.23 -11.83 3.77
C LEU A 175 -21.93 -12.63 4.86
N THR A 176 -23.07 -12.13 5.28
CA THR A 176 -24.07 -12.90 6.02
C THR A 176 -25.38 -12.69 5.27
N PRO A 177 -26.00 -13.78 4.78
CA PRO A 177 -26.90 -14.55 5.65
C PRO A 177 -26.23 -15.81 6.17
N VAL A 178 -26.28 -15.98 7.48
CA VAL A 178 -25.71 -17.06 8.32
C VAL A 178 -26.59 -18.31 8.20
N LEU A 179 -27.02 -18.64 6.97
CA LEU A 179 -27.95 -19.75 6.73
C LEU A 179 -27.33 -20.95 6.00
N TYR A 180 -26.15 -20.82 5.36
CA TYR A 180 -25.55 -21.92 4.60
C TYR A 180 -24.18 -22.41 5.08
N TYR A 181 -23.36 -21.55 5.70
CA TYR A 181 -22.04 -21.98 6.19
C TYR A 181 -22.15 -22.54 7.60
N ARG A 182 -21.59 -23.74 7.80
CA ARG A 182 -21.56 -24.44 9.09
C ARG A 182 -20.66 -23.75 10.11
N GLU A 183 -19.67 -22.99 9.65
CA GLU A 183 -18.69 -22.30 10.48
C GLU A 183 -18.35 -20.90 9.96
N SER A 184 -18.10 -19.94 10.84
CA SER A 184 -17.66 -18.58 10.49
C SER A 184 -16.75 -17.94 11.55
N PRO A 185 -15.79 -17.06 11.17
CA PRO A 185 -14.95 -16.36 12.14
C PRO A 185 -15.77 -15.44 13.06
N TYR A 186 -15.54 -15.49 14.38
CA TYR A 186 -16.25 -14.66 15.38
C TYR A 186 -15.37 -13.54 15.95
N ASP A 187 -14.32 -13.86 16.68
CA ASP A 187 -13.40 -12.85 17.22
C ASP A 187 -12.00 -13.44 17.43
N ILE A 188 -11.03 -12.56 17.64
CA ILE A 188 -9.70 -12.91 18.12
C ILE A 188 -9.42 -12.04 19.32
N THR A 189 -8.99 -12.63 20.43
CA THR A 189 -8.73 -11.93 21.69
C THR A 189 -7.34 -12.25 22.25
N LEU A 190 -6.79 -11.31 23.01
CA LEU A 190 -5.61 -11.52 23.84
C LEU A 190 -6.09 -11.66 25.29
N SER A 191 -5.61 -12.69 25.99
CA SER A 191 -6.04 -12.99 27.35
C SER A 191 -4.86 -13.41 28.24
N ASP A 192 -4.89 -13.04 29.51
CA ASP A 192 -4.02 -13.58 30.55
C ASP A 192 -4.58 -14.86 31.18
N GLN A 193 -5.89 -15.12 30.98
CA GLN A 193 -6.62 -16.26 31.50
C GLN A 193 -6.77 -17.38 30.46
N SER A 194 -6.49 -18.61 30.88
CA SER A 194 -6.72 -19.80 30.06
C SER A 194 -8.22 -20.05 29.90
N LEU A 195 -8.62 -20.56 28.73
CA LEU A 195 -9.96 -21.05 28.50
C LEU A 195 -10.31 -22.17 29.49
N THR A 196 -11.50 -22.07 30.07
CA THR A 196 -12.10 -23.16 30.86
C THR A 196 -12.86 -24.12 29.94
N GLU A 197 -13.52 -23.57 28.92
CA GLU A 197 -14.30 -24.31 27.95
C GLU A 197 -13.93 -23.89 26.51
N VAL A 198 -13.84 -24.88 25.63
CA VAL A 198 -13.53 -24.73 24.20
C VAL A 198 -14.79 -24.47 23.39
N THR A 199 -15.95 -24.93 23.87
CA THR A 199 -17.24 -24.74 23.23
C THR A 199 -18.21 -24.11 24.21
N SER A 200 -18.82 -22.99 23.84
CA SER A 200 -19.81 -22.31 24.67
C SER A 200 -21.08 -21.97 23.89
N PRO A 201 -22.28 -22.15 24.49
CA PRO A 201 -23.54 -21.79 23.85
C PRO A 201 -23.68 -20.28 23.76
N ILE A 202 -24.34 -19.80 22.72
CA ILE A 202 -24.67 -18.38 22.55
C ILE A 202 -26.14 -18.19 22.90
N ALA A 203 -26.40 -17.36 23.91
CA ALA A 203 -27.76 -17.13 24.43
C ALA A 203 -28.71 -16.48 23.39
N GLU A 204 -28.18 -15.72 22.44
CA GLU A 204 -28.95 -15.10 21.35
C GLU A 204 -28.09 -15.03 20.08
N PRO A 205 -28.54 -15.57 18.93
CA PRO A 205 -27.93 -15.25 17.65
C PRO A 205 -27.90 -13.73 17.50
N ARG A 206 -26.73 -13.18 17.17
CA ARG A 206 -26.60 -11.75 16.89
C ARG A 206 -27.46 -11.39 15.68
N ASP A 207 -28.67 -10.87 15.92
CA ASP A 207 -29.54 -10.26 14.90
C ASP A 207 -28.92 -8.97 14.30
N ASP A 208 -27.80 -8.51 14.84
CA ASP A 208 -27.05 -7.32 14.46
C ASP A 208 -26.00 -7.54 13.37
N PHE A 209 -26.06 -8.64 12.59
CA PHE A 209 -25.45 -8.70 11.25
C PHE A 209 -26.18 -7.75 10.28
N SER A 210 -26.30 -6.47 10.67
CA SER A 210 -26.69 -5.38 9.83
C SER A 210 -25.69 -5.30 8.68
N VAL A 211 -26.17 -5.63 7.48
CA VAL A 211 -25.46 -5.48 6.22
C VAL A 211 -24.85 -4.07 6.19
N GLY A 212 -23.53 -3.97 6.36
CA GLY A 212 -22.80 -2.69 6.26
C GLY A 212 -21.97 -2.24 7.46
N LYS A 213 -21.97 -2.94 8.61
CA LYS A 213 -21.02 -2.64 9.71
C LYS A 213 -20.04 -3.79 9.94
N VAL A 214 -18.88 -3.68 9.30
CA VAL A 214 -17.76 -4.62 9.50
C VAL A 214 -16.99 -4.22 10.76
N LYS A 215 -16.86 -5.12 11.73
CA LYS A 215 -16.08 -4.88 12.96
C LYS A 215 -14.66 -5.40 12.80
N VAL A 216 -13.68 -4.60 13.23
CA VAL A 216 -12.28 -5.05 13.42
C VAL A 216 -12.22 -5.97 14.65
N LYS A 217 -11.50 -7.09 14.52
CA LYS A 217 -11.28 -8.05 15.61
C LYS A 217 -10.62 -7.39 16.83
N SER A 218 -11.01 -7.84 18.02
CA SER A 218 -10.69 -7.15 19.28
C SER A 218 -9.18 -7.08 19.54
N ALA A 219 -8.46 -8.19 19.42
CA ALA A 219 -7.00 -8.23 19.59
C ALA A 219 -6.26 -7.24 18.68
N ILE A 220 -6.65 -7.16 17.41
CA ILE A 220 -6.03 -6.23 16.44
C ILE A 220 -6.29 -4.79 16.88
N LYS A 221 -7.55 -4.47 17.17
CA LYS A 221 -7.94 -3.13 17.62
C LYS A 221 -7.16 -2.70 18.87
N ASP A 222 -7.06 -3.59 19.87
CA ASP A 222 -6.41 -3.31 21.14
C ASP A 222 -4.90 -3.11 20.97
N LEU A 223 -4.24 -3.94 20.15
CA LEU A 223 -2.82 -3.79 19.83
C LEU A 223 -2.52 -2.47 19.14
N PHE A 224 -3.30 -2.08 18.12
CA PHE A 224 -3.12 -0.79 17.44
C PHE A 224 -3.37 0.40 18.38
N HIS A 225 -4.42 0.35 19.20
CA HIS A 225 -4.68 1.41 20.19
C HIS A 225 -3.61 1.48 21.28
N SER A 226 -3.05 0.35 21.69
CA SER A 226 -1.95 0.33 22.66
C SER A 226 -0.66 0.93 22.10
N PHE A 227 -0.44 0.85 20.77
CA PHE A 227 0.76 1.34 20.12
C PHE A 227 0.65 2.81 19.68
N PHE A 228 -0.43 3.16 18.96
CA PHE A 228 -0.65 4.47 18.37
C PHE A 228 -1.55 5.40 19.21
N GLY A 229 -2.17 4.88 20.27
CA GLY A 229 -3.17 5.58 21.06
C GLY A 229 -4.60 5.43 20.51
N GLN A 230 -5.57 6.04 21.21
CA GLN A 230 -6.99 5.92 20.86
C GLN A 230 -7.42 6.83 19.70
N ASN A 231 -6.64 7.86 19.38
CA ASN A 231 -6.94 8.84 18.33
C ASN A 231 -6.47 8.36 16.95
N ILE A 232 -6.84 7.13 16.58
CA ILE A 232 -6.54 6.55 15.27
C ILE A 232 -7.84 6.16 14.55
N LEU A 233 -7.82 6.29 13.23
CA LEU A 233 -8.84 5.74 12.36
C LEU A 233 -8.31 4.43 11.78
N LEU A 234 -8.75 3.31 12.37
CA LEU A 234 -8.31 1.98 11.96
C LEU A 234 -9.22 1.45 10.85
N PHE A 235 -8.64 1.26 9.67
CA PHE A 235 -9.28 0.72 8.47
C PHE A 235 -10.61 1.38 8.10
N PRO A 236 -10.61 2.69 7.78
CA PRO A 236 -11.84 3.42 7.49
C PRO A 236 -12.68 2.79 6.38
N GLN A 237 -14.00 2.83 6.56
CA GLN A 237 -14.99 2.43 5.56
C GLN A 237 -15.88 3.62 5.18
N GLY A 238 -16.05 3.90 3.88
CA GLY A 238 -17.02 4.89 3.39
C GLY A 238 -16.51 6.33 3.24
N PHE A 239 -17.45 7.28 3.08
CA PHE A 239 -17.19 8.71 2.86
C PHE A 239 -16.82 9.44 4.16
N ARG A 240 -15.80 10.30 4.07
CA ARG A 240 -15.16 11.03 5.18
C ARG A 240 -16.06 12.11 5.79
N GLU A 241 -16.06 12.24 7.11
CA GLU A 241 -16.51 13.47 7.77
C GLU A 241 -15.37 14.51 7.82
N LYS A 242 -15.70 15.81 7.85
CA LYS A 242 -14.69 16.90 7.82
C LYS A 242 -13.72 16.84 9.01
N ASN A 243 -14.10 16.23 10.13
CA ASN A 243 -13.30 16.13 11.35
C ASN A 243 -12.26 14.98 11.32
N ASP A 244 -12.40 14.01 10.41
CA ASP A 244 -11.49 12.85 10.30
C ASP A 244 -10.10 13.23 9.78
N LYS A 245 -9.95 14.40 9.15
CA LYS A 245 -8.71 14.86 8.52
C LYS A 245 -7.54 15.09 9.49
N GLN A 246 -7.79 15.10 10.80
CA GLN A 246 -6.75 15.30 11.82
C GLN A 246 -6.28 14.01 12.50
N LEU A 247 -6.98 12.89 12.30
CA LEU A 247 -6.61 11.61 12.90
C LEU A 247 -5.51 10.91 12.10
N LEU A 248 -4.72 10.09 12.79
CA LEU A 248 -3.80 9.17 12.15
C LEU A 248 -4.60 8.02 11.54
N GLU A 249 -4.41 7.76 10.25
CA GLU A 249 -5.20 6.78 9.52
C GLU A 249 -4.34 5.54 9.23
N ILE A 250 -4.80 4.39 9.71
CA ILE A 250 -4.16 3.09 9.47
C ILE A 250 -4.97 2.37 8.41
N ASN A 251 -4.37 2.15 7.26
CA ASN A 251 -4.99 1.56 6.10
C ASN A 251 -4.52 0.13 5.87
N ARG A 252 -5.44 -0.73 5.43
CA ARG A 252 -5.09 -2.00 4.81
C ARG A 252 -4.66 -1.75 3.37
N ILE A 253 -3.75 -2.58 2.87
CA ILE A 253 -3.28 -2.49 1.49
C ILE A 253 -3.42 -3.81 0.71
N LEU A 254 -3.39 -4.94 1.42
CA LEU A 254 -3.56 -6.26 0.82
C LEU A 254 -5.02 -6.71 0.98
N ASP A 255 -5.30 -7.50 2.00
CA ASP A 255 -6.55 -8.23 2.15
C ASP A 255 -7.21 -7.93 3.51
N ASP A 256 -8.37 -8.54 3.77
CA ASP A 256 -8.99 -8.65 5.10
C ASP A 256 -8.34 -9.72 6.01
N ARG A 257 -7.21 -10.26 5.57
CA ARG A 257 -6.46 -11.34 6.22
C ARG A 257 -5.01 -10.93 6.47
N MET A 258 -4.50 -11.38 7.60
CA MET A 258 -3.07 -11.47 7.90
C MET A 258 -2.44 -12.58 7.05
N PHE A 259 -1.16 -12.39 6.70
CA PHE A 259 -0.33 -13.44 6.13
C PHE A 259 0.04 -14.45 7.23
N VAL A 260 0.12 -15.74 6.89
CA VAL A 260 0.40 -16.81 7.86
C VAL A 260 1.70 -17.52 7.54
N LEU A 261 2.63 -17.56 8.49
CA LEU A 261 3.77 -18.47 8.45
C LEU A 261 3.58 -19.55 9.52
N SER A 262 3.51 -20.81 9.13
CA SER A 262 3.15 -21.90 10.05
C SER A 262 3.71 -23.25 9.63
N ASP A 263 4.01 -24.12 10.60
CA ASP A 263 4.40 -25.51 10.35
C ASP A 263 3.29 -26.48 10.73
N TYR A 264 3.25 -27.60 10.03
CA TYR A 264 2.33 -28.71 10.26
C TYR A 264 3.19 -29.95 10.40
N GLN A 265 3.22 -30.53 11.59
CA GLN A 265 3.82 -31.84 11.77
C GLN A 265 2.78 -32.92 11.46
N LEU A 266 3.00 -33.64 10.37
CA LEU A 266 2.15 -34.70 9.86
C LEU A 266 2.61 -36.06 10.35
N GLU A 267 1.65 -36.97 10.51
CA GLU A 267 1.96 -38.39 10.56
C GLU A 267 2.56 -38.84 9.22
N LYS A 268 3.46 -39.83 9.28
CA LYS A 268 4.21 -40.26 8.09
C LYS A 268 3.29 -40.70 6.95
N SER A 269 2.20 -41.39 7.26
CA SER A 269 1.22 -41.84 6.27
C SER A 269 0.54 -40.67 5.55
N ASP A 270 0.13 -39.63 6.27
CA ASP A 270 -0.47 -38.44 5.67
C ASP A 270 0.54 -37.71 4.80
N PHE A 271 1.79 -37.59 5.25
CA PHE A 271 2.86 -36.99 4.46
C PHE A 271 3.13 -37.77 3.17
N ASP A 272 3.20 -39.10 3.26
CA ASP A 272 3.42 -39.98 2.11
C ASP A 272 2.28 -39.83 1.08
N GLU A 273 1.03 -39.72 1.53
CA GLU A 273 -0.14 -39.46 0.67
C GLU A 273 -0.05 -38.10 -0.05
N LEU A 274 0.30 -37.03 0.67
CA LEU A 274 0.47 -35.71 0.08
C LEU A 274 1.69 -35.62 -0.85
N SER A 275 2.73 -36.41 -0.57
CA SER A 275 3.93 -36.50 -1.43
C SER A 275 3.63 -37.14 -2.78
N LEU A 276 2.72 -38.12 -2.82
CA LEU A 276 2.23 -38.70 -4.08
C LEU A 276 1.55 -37.65 -4.95
N ALA A 277 0.78 -36.73 -4.36
CA ALA A 277 0.12 -35.66 -5.10
C ALA A 277 1.11 -34.74 -5.84
N ILE A 278 2.35 -34.62 -5.36
CA ILE A 278 3.42 -33.85 -6.01
C ILE A 278 4.06 -34.69 -7.13
N ARG A 279 4.48 -35.93 -6.80
CA ARG A 279 5.23 -36.81 -7.72
C ARG A 279 4.43 -37.18 -8.99
N GLU A 280 3.13 -37.38 -8.87
CA GLU A 280 2.26 -37.82 -9.97
C GLU A 280 1.84 -36.68 -10.93
N THR A 281 2.16 -35.42 -10.61
CA THR A 281 1.78 -34.25 -11.41
C THR A 281 2.34 -34.30 -12.85
N SER A 282 3.44 -35.02 -13.04
CA SER A 282 4.13 -35.16 -14.33
C SER A 282 3.67 -36.37 -15.15
N ASP A 283 2.77 -37.23 -14.63
CA ASP A 283 2.32 -38.44 -15.32
C ASP A 283 1.44 -38.10 -16.54
N PRO A 284 1.75 -38.61 -17.76
CA PRO A 284 0.97 -38.35 -18.97
C PRO A 284 -0.50 -38.81 -18.90
N GLN A 285 -0.82 -39.84 -18.13
CA GLN A 285 -2.19 -40.30 -17.88
C GLN A 285 -2.93 -39.34 -16.96
N PHE A 286 -2.26 -38.82 -15.92
CA PHE A 286 -2.82 -37.79 -15.05
C PHE A 286 -3.08 -36.47 -15.80
N GLN A 287 -2.18 -36.09 -16.70
CA GLN A 287 -2.39 -34.93 -17.58
C GLN A 287 -3.61 -35.10 -18.50
N LYS A 288 -3.89 -36.31 -18.98
CA LYS A 288 -5.10 -36.61 -19.77
C LYS A 288 -6.36 -36.56 -18.90
N PHE A 289 -6.32 -37.07 -17.67
CA PHE A 289 -7.43 -36.96 -16.72
C PHE A 289 -7.82 -35.51 -16.46
N CYS A 290 -6.83 -34.63 -16.25
CA CYS A 290 -7.05 -33.20 -16.06
C CYS A 290 -7.77 -32.52 -17.25
N GLN A 291 -7.76 -33.13 -18.44
CA GLN A 291 -8.38 -32.60 -19.66
C GLN A 291 -9.72 -33.26 -19.99
N ALA A 292 -9.90 -34.54 -19.66
CA ALA A 292 -11.08 -35.33 -20.06
C ALA A 292 -12.10 -35.56 -18.93
N SER A 293 -11.70 -35.45 -17.65
CA SER A 293 -12.53 -35.75 -16.46
C SER A 293 -13.14 -37.17 -16.41
N ASP A 294 -12.67 -38.09 -17.26
CA ASP A 294 -12.98 -39.51 -17.22
C ASP A 294 -11.74 -40.24 -16.68
N GLY A 295 -11.85 -40.86 -15.50
CA GLY A 295 -10.71 -41.40 -14.77
C GLY A 295 -10.95 -42.73 -14.06
N ASP A 296 -9.92 -43.57 -14.08
CA ASP A 296 -9.73 -44.71 -13.18
C ASP A 296 -9.62 -44.24 -11.72
N GLY A 297 -10.02 -45.08 -10.75
CA GLY A 297 -10.11 -44.70 -9.33
C GLY A 297 -8.79 -44.23 -8.72
N GLN A 298 -7.64 -44.62 -9.29
CA GLN A 298 -6.32 -44.12 -8.87
C GLN A 298 -6.11 -42.63 -9.20
N LEU A 299 -6.63 -42.15 -10.33
CA LEU A 299 -6.45 -40.76 -10.77
C LEU A 299 -7.33 -39.80 -9.94
N GLU A 300 -8.52 -40.26 -9.57
CA GLU A 300 -9.40 -39.54 -8.63
C GLU A 300 -8.77 -39.42 -7.24
N LEU A 301 -8.08 -40.47 -6.77
CA LEU A 301 -7.35 -40.45 -5.50
C LEU A 301 -6.22 -39.40 -5.51
N VAL A 302 -5.38 -39.37 -6.56
CA VAL A 302 -4.31 -38.36 -6.70
C VAL A 302 -4.90 -36.95 -6.69
N TYR A 303 -6.00 -36.73 -7.40
CA TYR A 303 -6.66 -35.43 -7.42
C TYR A 303 -7.20 -35.01 -6.05
N ASN A 304 -7.79 -35.94 -5.29
CA ASN A 304 -8.25 -35.67 -3.93
C ASN A 304 -7.08 -35.32 -2.99
N GLN A 305 -5.92 -35.96 -3.15
CA GLN A 305 -4.72 -35.60 -2.39
C GLN A 305 -4.17 -34.23 -2.79
N GLN A 306 -4.23 -33.87 -4.08
CA GLN A 306 -3.90 -32.52 -4.53
C GLN A 306 -4.85 -31.47 -3.94
N LYS A 307 -6.16 -31.75 -3.86
CA LYS A 307 -7.12 -30.88 -3.15
C LYS A 307 -6.75 -30.72 -1.68
N ARG A 308 -6.39 -31.81 -0.99
CA ARG A 308 -5.96 -31.74 0.42
C ARG A 308 -4.71 -30.87 0.57
N LEU A 309 -3.68 -31.13 -0.24
CA LEU A 309 -2.44 -30.35 -0.25
C LEU A 309 -2.69 -28.86 -0.53
N TYR A 310 -3.51 -28.56 -1.54
CA TYR A 310 -3.95 -27.20 -1.85
C TYR A 310 -4.60 -26.54 -0.63
N SER A 311 -5.53 -27.24 0.03
CA SER A 311 -6.25 -26.70 1.18
C SER A 311 -5.33 -26.35 2.35
N TYR A 312 -4.26 -27.12 2.56
CA TYR A 312 -3.27 -26.83 3.60
C TYR A 312 -2.44 -25.59 3.25
N ILE A 313 -1.87 -25.55 2.04
CA ILE A 313 -0.97 -24.46 1.68
C ILE A 313 -1.71 -23.13 1.48
N TYR A 314 -2.95 -23.13 0.96
CA TYR A 314 -3.78 -21.93 0.77
C TYR A 314 -4.60 -21.55 2.02
N ILE A 315 -4.61 -22.42 3.04
CA ILE A 315 -5.35 -22.27 4.29
C ILE A 315 -6.86 -22.12 3.99
N ASP A 316 -7.40 -23.08 3.27
CA ASP A 316 -8.83 -23.12 2.94
C ASP A 316 -9.63 -23.72 4.10
N ASN A 317 -10.91 -23.35 4.16
CA ASN A 317 -11.82 -23.93 5.13
C ASN A 317 -12.46 -25.19 4.55
N GLY A 318 -12.21 -26.36 5.17
CA GLY A 318 -12.73 -27.64 4.68
C GLY A 318 -12.04 -28.09 3.39
N ASP A 319 -12.81 -28.20 2.31
CA ASP A 319 -12.29 -28.60 1.01
C ASP A 319 -11.52 -27.48 0.30
N SER A 320 -10.61 -27.86 -0.62
CA SER A 320 -9.96 -26.92 -1.54
C SER A 320 -10.99 -25.99 -2.19
N THR A 321 -10.74 -24.69 -2.15
CA THR A 321 -11.54 -23.67 -2.85
C THR A 321 -11.37 -23.75 -4.36
N CYS A 322 -10.28 -24.34 -4.84
CA CYS A 322 -10.09 -24.68 -6.24
C CYS A 322 -10.70 -26.07 -6.52
N GLN A 323 -11.74 -26.11 -7.38
CA GLN A 323 -12.49 -27.35 -7.68
C GLN A 323 -12.12 -28.00 -9.02
N SER A 324 -11.16 -27.44 -9.76
CA SER A 324 -10.76 -27.94 -11.07
C SER A 324 -9.37 -28.57 -11.01
N ALA A 325 -9.27 -29.85 -11.39
CA ALA A 325 -7.99 -30.56 -11.53
C ALA A 325 -7.00 -29.81 -12.44
N ARG A 326 -7.50 -29.29 -13.57
CA ARG A 326 -6.72 -28.48 -14.50
C ARG A 326 -6.13 -27.21 -13.88
N ALA A 327 -6.83 -26.59 -12.93
CA ALA A 327 -6.39 -25.35 -12.29
C ALA A 327 -5.50 -25.60 -11.07
N ILE A 328 -5.77 -26.65 -10.30
CA ILE A 328 -4.98 -27.02 -9.11
C ILE A 328 -3.52 -27.31 -9.49
N VAL A 329 -3.29 -28.09 -10.56
CA VAL A 329 -1.93 -28.51 -10.96
C VAL A 329 -0.96 -27.34 -11.12
N PRO A 330 -1.21 -26.35 -12.00
CA PRO A 330 -0.29 -25.22 -12.17
C PRO A 330 -0.18 -24.34 -10.92
N LEU A 331 -1.23 -24.27 -10.09
CA LEU A 331 -1.17 -23.54 -8.82
C LEU A 331 -0.22 -24.23 -7.84
N LEU A 332 -0.32 -25.55 -7.69
CA LEU A 332 0.58 -26.33 -6.85
C LEU A 332 2.02 -26.29 -7.37
N GLN A 333 2.23 -26.46 -8.67
CA GLN A 333 3.57 -26.37 -9.29
C GLN A 333 4.26 -25.03 -9.03
N ARG A 334 3.51 -23.93 -8.98
CA ARG A 334 4.05 -22.60 -8.66
C ARG A 334 4.26 -22.39 -7.15
N SER A 335 3.46 -23.05 -6.32
CA SER A 335 3.39 -22.76 -4.88
C SER A 335 4.19 -23.73 -4.02
N ILE A 336 4.58 -24.89 -4.56
CA ILE A 336 5.26 -25.94 -3.81
C ILE A 336 6.75 -25.92 -4.10
N TYR A 337 7.53 -25.99 -3.04
CA TYR A 337 8.97 -26.22 -3.09
C TYR A 337 9.30 -27.54 -2.39
N ASP A 338 9.85 -28.47 -3.16
CA ASP A 338 9.95 -29.90 -2.86
C ASP A 338 11.39 -30.40 -2.69
N ARG A 339 12.38 -29.50 -2.56
CA ARG A 339 13.81 -29.85 -2.40
C ARG A 339 14.08 -30.90 -1.31
N TRP A 340 13.31 -30.87 -0.22
CA TRP A 340 13.45 -31.77 0.94
C TRP A 340 12.33 -32.82 1.04
N LEU A 341 11.59 -33.06 -0.06
CA LEU A 341 10.45 -33.98 -0.09
C LEU A 341 10.82 -35.37 0.44
N ASP A 342 11.94 -35.93 -0.04
CA ASP A 342 12.40 -37.27 0.34
C ASP A 342 12.94 -37.35 1.79
N TYR A 343 13.18 -36.21 2.42
CA TYR A 343 13.52 -36.09 3.83
C TYR A 343 12.30 -35.72 4.69
N GLY A 344 11.09 -35.79 4.12
CA GLY A 344 9.86 -35.57 4.86
C GLY A 344 9.54 -34.09 5.09
N THR A 345 9.88 -33.20 4.14
CA THR A 345 9.54 -31.77 4.22
C THR A 345 9.04 -31.21 2.89
N ILE A 346 7.93 -30.48 2.93
CA ILE A 346 7.38 -29.71 1.81
C ILE A 346 7.20 -28.26 2.26
N TYR A 347 7.64 -27.31 1.45
CA TYR A 347 7.31 -25.90 1.66
C TYR A 347 6.22 -25.48 0.67
N GLY A 348 5.23 -24.73 1.15
CA GLY A 348 4.17 -24.13 0.34
C GLY A 348 4.20 -22.61 0.49
N VAL A 349 4.35 -21.87 -0.60
CA VAL A 349 4.32 -20.41 -0.64
C VAL A 349 3.15 -19.94 -1.49
N THR A 350 2.28 -19.12 -0.90
CA THR A 350 1.16 -18.48 -1.60
C THR A 350 1.18 -16.97 -1.33
N GLN A 351 0.18 -16.24 -1.84
CA GLN A 351 0.04 -14.81 -1.55
C GLN A 351 -0.33 -14.52 -0.09
N HIS A 352 -0.83 -15.53 0.63
CA HIS A 352 -1.42 -15.36 1.96
C HIS A 352 -0.73 -16.23 3.02
N SER A 353 0.23 -17.06 2.62
CA SER A 353 0.86 -18.00 3.53
C SER A 353 2.22 -18.50 3.07
N MET A 354 3.04 -18.88 4.05
CA MET A 354 4.17 -19.76 3.89
C MET A 354 4.01 -20.91 4.87
N ILE A 355 3.87 -22.13 4.37
CA ILE A 355 3.58 -23.32 5.16
C ILE A 355 4.72 -24.31 5.02
N MET A 356 5.14 -24.91 6.13
CA MET A 356 6.08 -26.02 6.16
C MET A 356 5.34 -27.28 6.61
N LEU A 357 5.13 -28.23 5.71
CA LEU A 357 4.60 -29.54 6.06
C LEU A 357 5.79 -30.46 6.35
N THR A 358 5.78 -31.12 7.50
CA THR A 358 6.91 -31.95 7.95
C THR A 358 6.44 -33.30 8.49
N THR A 359 7.36 -34.26 8.59
CA THR A 359 7.15 -35.48 9.37
C THR A 359 7.85 -35.39 10.73
N LYS A 360 7.48 -36.29 11.65
CA LYS A 360 8.24 -36.51 12.89
C LYS A 360 9.70 -36.87 12.57
N GLY A 361 10.64 -36.14 13.16
CA GLY A 361 12.08 -36.35 12.95
C GLY A 361 12.70 -35.50 11.83
N VAL A 362 11.99 -34.49 11.33
CA VAL A 362 12.58 -33.45 10.47
C VAL A 362 13.83 -32.85 11.12
N PRO A 363 14.93 -32.62 10.38
CA PRO A 363 16.11 -31.99 10.94
C PRO A 363 15.82 -30.61 11.54
N ASP A 364 16.23 -30.38 12.80
CA ASP A 364 16.02 -29.13 13.53
C ASP A 364 16.46 -27.87 12.78
N PHE A 365 17.51 -27.99 11.95
CA PHE A 365 18.02 -26.85 11.18
C PHE A 365 17.01 -26.33 10.14
N LEU A 366 16.11 -27.18 9.64
CA LEU A 366 15.08 -26.73 8.68
C LEU A 366 14.03 -25.86 9.37
N LEU A 367 13.57 -26.28 10.57
CA LEU A 367 12.68 -25.47 11.40
C LEU A 367 13.37 -24.16 11.83
N THR A 368 14.66 -24.24 12.15
CA THR A 368 15.50 -23.07 12.47
C THR A 368 15.44 -22.04 11.34
N TYR A 369 15.75 -22.44 10.10
CA TYR A 369 15.77 -21.51 8.95
C TYR A 369 14.38 -20.98 8.64
N PHE A 370 13.35 -21.83 8.77
CA PHE A 370 11.96 -21.45 8.54
C PHE A 370 11.50 -20.29 9.43
N TYR A 371 11.83 -20.34 10.73
CA TYR A 371 11.42 -19.31 11.69
C TYR A 371 12.39 -18.13 11.84
N THR A 372 13.53 -18.15 11.14
CA THR A 372 14.54 -17.09 11.19
C THR A 372 14.75 -16.46 9.82
N GLU A 373 15.59 -17.05 8.99
CA GLU A 373 15.92 -16.56 7.64
C GLU A 373 14.68 -16.40 6.76
N TYR A 374 13.82 -17.43 6.70
CA TYR A 374 12.68 -17.41 5.78
C TYR A 374 11.54 -16.51 6.26
N LEU A 375 11.38 -16.35 7.58
CA LEU A 375 10.51 -15.33 8.14
C LEU A 375 10.94 -13.93 7.67
N GLU A 376 12.24 -13.65 7.69
CA GLU A 376 12.78 -12.34 7.31
C GLU A 376 12.74 -12.11 5.80
N MET A 377 12.97 -13.14 4.99
CA MET A 377 12.72 -13.09 3.55
C MET A 377 11.25 -12.79 3.23
N ILE A 378 10.30 -13.44 3.92
CA ILE A 378 8.86 -13.17 3.75
C ILE A 378 8.51 -11.74 4.15
N LEU A 379 9.04 -11.24 5.28
CA LEU A 379 8.83 -9.84 5.69
C LEU A 379 9.41 -8.87 4.67
N PHE A 380 10.54 -9.20 4.05
CA PHE A 380 11.16 -8.41 2.98
C PHE A 380 10.30 -8.41 1.71
N VAL A 381 9.83 -9.57 1.24
CA VAL A 381 8.95 -9.69 0.06
C VAL A 381 7.59 -9.02 0.31
N LEU A 382 7.01 -9.17 1.50
CA LEU A 382 5.82 -8.42 1.91
C LEU A 382 6.06 -6.91 1.86
N THR A 383 7.22 -6.45 2.29
CA THR A 383 7.62 -5.03 2.18
C THR A 383 7.64 -4.59 0.72
N GLN A 384 8.22 -5.40 -0.18
CA GLN A 384 8.24 -5.12 -1.60
C GLN A 384 6.82 -4.96 -2.16
N ARG A 385 5.93 -5.92 -1.89
CA ARG A 385 4.54 -5.90 -2.37
C ARG A 385 3.78 -4.69 -1.84
N VAL A 386 3.84 -4.45 -0.54
CA VAL A 386 3.14 -3.34 0.11
C VAL A 386 3.64 -2.00 -0.42
N ARG A 387 4.95 -1.81 -0.55
CA ARG A 387 5.50 -0.54 -1.04
C ARG A 387 5.18 -0.32 -2.51
N ILE A 388 5.25 -1.34 -3.37
CA ILE A 388 4.85 -1.23 -4.79
C ILE A 388 3.39 -0.75 -4.89
N LEU A 389 2.47 -1.37 -4.16
CA LEU A 389 1.07 -0.97 -4.15
C LEU A 389 0.88 0.45 -3.59
N SER A 390 1.62 0.82 -2.55
CA SER A 390 1.56 2.16 -1.96
C SER A 390 2.07 3.23 -2.93
N PHE A 391 3.19 2.97 -3.63
CA PHE A 391 3.72 3.87 -4.65
C PHE A 391 2.77 4.00 -5.85
N SER A 392 2.12 2.92 -6.27
CA SER A 392 1.10 2.99 -7.33
C SER A 392 -0.10 3.84 -6.93
N SER A 393 -0.55 3.73 -5.67
CA SER A 393 -1.61 4.57 -5.12
C SER A 393 -1.20 6.05 -5.05
N ASP A 394 -0.01 6.35 -4.54
CA ASP A 394 0.58 7.69 -4.51
C ASP A 394 0.71 8.30 -5.91
N ALA A 395 1.13 7.51 -6.90
CA ALA A 395 1.25 7.93 -8.29
C ALA A 395 -0.12 8.27 -8.89
N GLY A 396 -1.12 7.43 -8.64
CA GLY A 396 -2.50 7.66 -9.09
C GLY A 396 -3.16 8.90 -8.46
N GLU A 397 -2.85 9.22 -7.21
CA GLU A 397 -3.32 10.46 -6.57
C GLU A 397 -2.66 11.70 -7.20
N ARG A 398 -1.34 11.65 -7.44
CA ARG A 398 -0.59 12.78 -8.03
C ARG A 398 -0.89 13.00 -9.50
N ALA A 399 -1.22 11.96 -10.25
CA ALA A 399 -1.69 12.08 -11.63
C ALA A 399 -2.94 12.96 -11.76
N LYS A 400 -3.76 13.09 -10.70
CA LYS A 400 -4.93 13.98 -10.68
C LYS A 400 -4.56 15.45 -10.47
N ASN A 401 -3.38 15.73 -9.91
CA ASN A 401 -2.86 17.07 -9.58
C ASN A 401 -1.45 17.23 -10.15
N SER A 402 -1.29 16.98 -11.45
CA SER A 402 0.01 16.89 -12.16
C SER A 402 0.82 18.20 -12.18
N GLU A 403 0.17 19.33 -11.88
CA GLU A 403 0.77 20.66 -11.74
C GLU A 403 1.78 20.75 -10.58
N ASN A 404 1.74 19.84 -9.59
CA ASN A 404 2.67 19.85 -8.45
C ASN A 404 3.94 19.02 -8.74
N THR A 405 4.84 19.61 -9.52
CA THR A 405 6.11 19.00 -9.95
C THR A 405 7.02 18.62 -8.79
N ASP A 406 7.09 19.43 -7.73
CA ASP A 406 7.91 19.13 -6.56
C ASP A 406 7.45 17.86 -5.86
N ALA A 407 6.13 17.68 -5.71
CA ALA A 407 5.60 16.44 -5.17
C ALA A 407 6.03 15.26 -6.06
N ILE A 408 5.78 15.32 -7.37
CA ILE A 408 6.12 14.22 -8.30
C ILE A 408 7.61 13.86 -8.24
N LEU A 409 8.50 14.86 -8.17
CA LEU A 409 9.94 14.66 -7.99
C LEU A 409 10.26 13.94 -6.68
N GLN A 410 9.60 14.30 -5.57
CA GLN A 410 9.77 13.59 -4.29
C GLN A 410 9.28 12.14 -4.34
N LEU A 411 8.18 11.86 -5.05
CA LEU A 411 7.71 10.49 -5.25
C LEU A 411 8.78 9.65 -5.97
N GLN A 412 9.32 10.20 -7.07
CA GLN A 412 10.36 9.53 -7.86
C GLN A 412 11.62 9.27 -7.04
N LYS A 413 12.09 10.26 -6.26
CA LYS A 413 13.25 10.10 -5.37
C LYS A 413 13.05 8.97 -4.37
N ARG A 414 11.92 8.96 -3.66
CA ARG A 414 11.60 7.88 -2.70
C ARG A 414 11.49 6.52 -3.37
N TYR A 415 10.93 6.46 -4.58
CA TYR A 415 10.82 5.22 -5.34
C TYR A 415 12.19 4.69 -5.76
N VAL A 416 13.11 5.55 -6.21
CA VAL A 416 14.49 5.16 -6.52
C VAL A 416 15.22 4.62 -5.28
N ILE A 417 15.06 5.28 -4.13
CA ILE A 417 15.61 4.77 -2.85
C ILE A 417 15.04 3.39 -2.56
N PHE A 418 13.72 3.22 -2.62
CA PHE A 418 13.09 1.92 -2.42
C PHE A 418 13.63 0.83 -3.35
N LYS A 419 13.76 1.11 -4.66
CA LYS A 419 14.30 0.15 -5.63
C LYS A 419 15.70 -0.32 -5.24
N ASN A 420 16.57 0.61 -4.86
CA ASN A 420 17.97 0.30 -4.56
C ASN A 420 18.14 -0.44 -3.23
N GLN A 421 17.23 -0.25 -2.27
CA GLN A 421 17.36 -0.82 -0.93
C GLN A 421 16.55 -2.10 -0.73
N PHE A 422 15.39 -2.23 -1.40
CA PHE A 422 14.44 -3.32 -1.15
C PHE A 422 14.18 -4.21 -2.36
N LEU A 423 14.46 -3.79 -3.60
CA LEU A 423 14.31 -4.66 -4.78
C LEU A 423 15.64 -5.33 -5.13
N LEU A 424 16.23 -5.98 -4.14
CA LEU A 424 17.49 -6.70 -4.25
C LEU A 424 17.31 -7.95 -5.12
N PRO A 425 18.29 -8.29 -5.98
CA PRO A 425 18.22 -9.48 -6.81
C PRO A 425 18.32 -10.79 -6.00
N GLU A 426 19.00 -10.74 -4.85
CA GLU A 426 19.27 -11.90 -4.00
C GLU A 426 19.35 -11.44 -2.54
N LEU A 427 18.74 -12.21 -1.62
CA LEU A 427 18.74 -11.90 -0.19
C LEU A 427 19.72 -12.74 0.63
N SER A 428 20.16 -13.88 0.10
CA SER A 428 21.03 -14.85 0.77
C SER A 428 21.81 -15.60 -0.29
N SER A 429 23.08 -15.91 -0.03
CA SER A 429 23.93 -16.68 -0.95
C SER A 429 23.66 -18.19 -0.92
N GLN A 430 22.73 -18.66 -0.08
CA GLN A 430 22.37 -20.06 -0.01
C GLN A 430 21.43 -20.45 -1.14
N GLU A 431 21.79 -21.46 -1.93
CA GLU A 431 20.99 -21.91 -3.09
C GLU A 431 19.50 -22.13 -2.76
N GLN A 432 19.19 -22.75 -1.61
CA GLN A 432 17.82 -22.97 -1.18
C GLN A 432 17.07 -21.66 -0.90
N ALA A 433 17.73 -20.69 -0.26
CA ALA A 433 17.14 -19.38 0.02
C ALA A 433 16.94 -18.58 -1.27
N VAL A 434 17.86 -18.67 -2.23
CA VAL A 434 17.72 -18.04 -3.56
C VAL A 434 16.48 -18.55 -4.29
N GLU A 435 16.30 -19.87 -4.35
CA GLU A 435 15.15 -20.49 -5.00
C GLU A 435 13.82 -20.15 -4.31
N LEU A 436 13.80 -20.20 -2.98
CA LEU A 436 12.62 -19.81 -2.19
C LEU A 436 12.29 -18.33 -2.37
N TYR A 437 13.29 -17.44 -2.40
CA TYR A 437 13.08 -16.01 -2.64
C TYR A 437 12.45 -15.76 -4.01
N GLN A 438 12.97 -16.42 -5.06
CA GLN A 438 12.38 -16.32 -6.39
C GLN A 438 10.92 -16.79 -6.39
N MET A 439 10.65 -17.95 -5.79
CA MET A 439 9.28 -18.47 -5.66
C MET A 439 8.35 -17.53 -4.89
N MET A 440 8.85 -16.90 -3.82
CA MET A 440 8.12 -15.86 -3.08
C MET A 440 7.82 -14.66 -3.99
N GLN A 441 8.80 -14.12 -4.71
CA GLN A 441 8.59 -12.98 -5.61
C GLN A 441 7.56 -13.28 -6.71
N GLU A 442 7.59 -14.49 -7.28
CA GLU A 442 6.65 -14.95 -8.30
C GLU A 442 5.23 -15.06 -7.74
N ASN A 443 5.04 -15.74 -6.59
CA ASN A 443 3.73 -15.87 -5.97
C ASN A 443 3.18 -14.52 -5.48
N PHE A 444 4.06 -13.57 -5.15
CA PHE A 444 3.67 -12.23 -4.74
C PHE A 444 3.49 -11.24 -5.90
N PHE A 445 3.75 -11.65 -7.14
CA PHE A 445 3.69 -10.81 -8.36
C PHE A 445 4.61 -9.58 -8.31
N ILE A 446 5.74 -9.68 -7.61
CA ILE A 446 6.63 -8.53 -7.39
C ILE A 446 7.18 -7.99 -8.71
N LEU A 447 7.73 -8.87 -9.55
CA LEU A 447 8.39 -8.48 -10.79
C LEU A 447 7.41 -7.80 -11.76
N SER A 448 6.24 -8.41 -11.99
CA SER A 448 5.24 -7.86 -12.91
C SER A 448 4.63 -6.55 -12.41
N GLN A 449 4.39 -6.40 -11.10
CA GLN A 449 3.85 -5.15 -10.55
C GLN A 449 4.90 -4.03 -10.53
N LYS A 450 6.17 -4.37 -10.31
CA LYS A 450 7.29 -3.42 -10.40
C LYS A 450 7.40 -2.82 -11.80
N GLU A 451 7.37 -3.64 -12.84
CA GLU A 451 7.49 -3.17 -14.24
C GLU A 451 6.38 -2.16 -14.58
N ILE A 452 5.13 -2.48 -14.23
CA ILE A 452 4.00 -1.56 -14.43
C ILE A 452 4.21 -0.24 -13.68
N LEU A 453 4.71 -0.29 -12.44
CA LEU A 453 4.96 0.89 -11.64
C LEU A 453 6.12 1.74 -12.19
N ASP A 454 7.18 1.12 -12.70
CA ASP A 454 8.32 1.81 -13.35
C ASP A 454 7.82 2.68 -14.51
N ASP A 455 6.94 2.13 -15.36
CA ASP A 455 6.33 2.85 -16.48
C ASP A 455 5.41 3.99 -16.02
N GLN A 456 4.59 3.75 -14.99
CA GLN A 456 3.69 4.74 -14.41
C GLN A 456 4.44 5.96 -13.84
N ILE A 457 5.48 5.72 -13.03
CA ILE A 457 6.26 6.79 -12.41
C ILE A 457 7.02 7.61 -13.46
N THR A 458 7.57 6.94 -14.48
CA THR A 458 8.29 7.61 -15.58
C THR A 458 7.34 8.50 -16.38
N SER A 459 6.18 7.95 -16.78
CA SER A 459 5.17 8.69 -17.54
C SER A 459 4.66 9.91 -16.77
N LEU A 460 4.41 9.76 -15.47
CA LEU A 460 3.96 10.85 -14.60
C LEU A 460 4.99 12.00 -14.53
N TYR A 461 6.27 11.65 -14.42
CA TYR A 461 7.35 12.64 -14.41
C TYR A 461 7.46 13.39 -15.74
N GLU A 462 7.37 12.68 -16.87
CA GLU A 462 7.40 13.28 -18.21
C GLU A 462 6.23 14.26 -18.43
N ILE A 463 5.01 13.88 -18.03
CA ILE A 463 3.82 14.73 -18.12
C ILE A 463 4.01 16.00 -17.29
N SER A 464 4.47 15.86 -16.04
CA SER A 464 4.68 17.00 -15.14
C SER A 464 5.74 17.99 -15.67
N GLN A 465 6.80 17.47 -16.29
CA GLN A 465 7.81 18.33 -16.93
C GLN A 465 7.25 19.05 -18.17
N ALA A 466 6.45 18.36 -18.99
CA ALA A 466 5.80 18.98 -20.15
C ALA A 466 4.82 20.09 -19.73
N GLU A 467 4.02 19.85 -18.68
CA GLU A 467 3.11 20.86 -18.12
C GLU A 467 3.86 22.07 -17.57
N SER A 468 4.94 21.83 -16.80
CA SER A 468 5.80 22.90 -16.27
C SER A 468 6.39 23.77 -17.39
N ALA A 469 6.85 23.16 -18.49
CA ALA A 469 7.37 23.87 -19.65
C ALA A 469 6.30 24.68 -20.40
N VAL A 470 5.06 24.16 -20.50
CA VAL A 470 3.92 24.90 -21.07
C VAL A 470 3.54 26.09 -20.21
N GLU A 471 3.55 25.93 -18.89
CA GLU A 471 3.29 27.05 -17.97
C GLU A 471 4.38 28.11 -18.01
N GLU A 472 5.65 27.71 -18.03
CA GLU A 472 6.78 28.62 -18.18
C GLU A 472 6.66 29.42 -19.46
N LYS A 473 6.34 28.76 -20.59
CA LYS A 473 6.07 29.46 -21.85
C LYS A 473 4.91 30.46 -21.75
N LYS A 474 3.81 30.10 -21.08
CA LYS A 474 2.69 31.04 -20.83
C LYS A 474 3.10 32.22 -19.94
N ARG A 475 3.96 32.00 -18.94
CA ARG A 475 4.52 33.06 -18.07
C ARG A 475 5.45 33.97 -18.85
N ASP A 476 6.32 33.41 -19.68
CA ASP A 476 7.24 34.16 -20.54
C ASP A 476 6.50 35.00 -21.57
N GLU A 477 5.43 34.48 -22.18
CA GLU A 477 4.58 35.26 -23.09
C GLU A 477 3.92 36.44 -22.37
N LYS A 478 3.43 36.24 -21.13
CA LYS A 478 2.88 37.33 -20.30
C LYS A 478 3.94 38.34 -19.90
N LEU A 479 5.10 37.89 -19.45
CA LEU A 479 6.22 38.75 -19.06
C LEU A 479 6.71 39.55 -20.26
N ASN A 480 6.86 38.92 -21.43
CA ASN A 480 7.26 39.58 -22.66
C ASN A 480 6.23 40.64 -23.08
N ASN A 481 4.93 40.38 -22.91
CA ASN A 481 3.89 41.39 -23.15
C ASN A 481 3.98 42.58 -22.16
N VAL A 482 4.30 42.32 -20.89
CA VAL A 482 4.53 43.38 -19.88
C VAL A 482 5.80 44.16 -20.19
N VAL A 483 6.90 43.48 -20.53
CA VAL A 483 8.17 44.10 -20.93
C VAL A 483 7.98 44.93 -22.19
N LEU A 484 7.21 44.45 -23.17
CA LEU A 484 6.85 45.22 -24.36
C LEU A 484 6.08 46.49 -23.98
N ALA A 485 5.09 46.39 -23.09
CA ALA A 485 4.33 47.55 -22.61
C ALA A 485 5.22 48.56 -21.86
N LEU A 486 6.12 48.08 -21.00
CA LEU A 486 7.10 48.91 -20.29
C LEU A 486 8.09 49.57 -21.25
N THR A 487 8.61 48.84 -22.24
CA THR A 487 9.55 49.35 -23.25
C THR A 487 8.92 50.47 -24.06
N ILE A 488 7.67 50.30 -24.49
CA ILE A 488 6.90 51.33 -25.19
C ILE A 488 6.68 52.54 -24.28
N PHE A 489 6.31 52.35 -23.01
CA PHE A 489 6.15 53.44 -22.05
C PHE A 489 7.45 54.24 -21.82
N THR A 490 8.61 53.58 -21.76
CA THR A 490 9.91 54.26 -21.72
C THR A 490 10.21 55.06 -22.98
N ILE A 491 9.85 54.56 -24.18
CA ILE A 491 9.98 55.33 -25.42
C ILE A 491 9.05 56.56 -25.40
N PHE A 492 7.83 56.42 -24.89
CA PHE A 492 6.88 57.52 -24.76
C PHE A 492 7.31 58.59 -23.75
N THR A 493 7.86 58.19 -22.60
CA THR A 493 8.40 59.15 -21.62
C THR A 493 9.63 59.88 -22.17
N ALA A 494 10.52 59.18 -22.87
CA ALA A 494 11.64 59.79 -23.59
C ALA A 494 11.18 60.73 -24.73
N LEU A 495 10.04 60.45 -25.38
CA LEU A 495 9.43 61.34 -26.38
C LEU A 495 8.64 62.51 -25.77
N GLY A 496 8.08 62.35 -24.57
CA GLY A 496 7.54 63.47 -23.78
C GLY A 496 8.64 64.47 -23.41
N ASP A 497 9.83 63.96 -23.09
CA ASP A 497 11.04 64.76 -22.96
C ASP A 497 11.59 65.26 -24.31
N PHE A 498 11.17 64.68 -25.43
CA PHE A 498 11.53 65.17 -26.77
C PHE A 498 10.72 66.41 -27.18
N GLU A 499 9.49 66.61 -26.66
CA GLU A 499 8.72 67.86 -26.85
C GLU A 499 9.34 69.02 -26.03
N SER A 500 9.88 68.75 -24.84
CA SER A 500 10.67 69.71 -24.07
C SER A 500 12.06 69.94 -24.68
N SER A 501 12.72 68.90 -25.20
CA SER A 501 14.03 69.02 -25.89
C SER A 501 13.93 69.73 -27.24
N ILE A 502 12.87 69.51 -28.03
CA ILE A 502 12.62 70.26 -29.27
C ILE A 502 12.27 71.71 -28.96
N ASN A 503 11.52 72.00 -27.89
CA ASN A 503 11.27 73.39 -27.51
C ASN A 503 12.54 74.10 -27.04
N VAL A 504 13.47 73.42 -26.38
CA VAL A 504 14.80 73.96 -26.01
C VAL A 504 15.71 74.11 -27.25
N ILE A 505 15.68 73.17 -28.19
CA ILE A 505 16.47 73.26 -29.43
C ILE A 505 15.88 74.31 -30.40
N LEU A 506 14.56 74.42 -30.53
CA LEU A 506 13.90 75.45 -31.36
C LEU A 506 14.02 76.84 -30.74
N SER A 507 14.01 76.96 -29.41
CA SER A 507 14.28 78.24 -28.71
C SER A 507 15.78 78.59 -28.66
N GLY A 508 16.68 77.60 -28.76
CA GLY A 508 18.13 77.80 -28.79
C GLY A 508 18.73 78.00 -30.18
N VAL A 509 18.05 77.59 -31.26
CA VAL A 509 18.59 77.65 -32.64
C VAL A 509 17.91 78.71 -33.53
N PHE A 510 16.74 79.25 -33.17
CA PHE A 510 16.10 80.32 -33.94
C PHE A 510 16.23 81.70 -33.28
N GLU A 511 17.48 82.14 -33.15
CA GLU A 511 17.82 83.56 -33.11
C GLU A 511 18.60 83.95 -34.39
N VAL A 512 18.13 83.50 -35.56
CA VAL A 512 18.57 84.04 -36.84
C VAL A 512 17.36 84.24 -37.74
N SER A 513 17.14 85.50 -38.09
CA SER A 513 16.18 85.97 -39.09
C SER A 513 16.36 85.23 -40.42
N GLY A 514 15.37 84.42 -40.81
CA GLY A 514 15.18 84.03 -42.20
C GLY A 514 14.86 82.56 -42.50
N VAL A 515 13.79 81.99 -41.95
CA VAL A 515 13.10 80.84 -42.56
C VAL A 515 11.61 80.88 -42.20
N GLN A 516 10.79 81.63 -42.93
CA GLN A 516 9.33 81.58 -42.83
C GLN A 516 8.67 80.55 -43.76
N ASP A 517 9.42 79.75 -44.53
CA ASP A 517 8.84 78.96 -45.63
C ASP A 517 8.92 77.43 -45.54
N LEU A 518 9.47 76.84 -44.46
CA LEU A 518 9.60 75.38 -44.34
C LEU A 518 8.44 74.68 -43.61
N THR A 519 7.45 75.42 -43.09
CA THR A 519 6.23 74.85 -42.50
C THR A 519 5.13 74.55 -43.53
N LYS A 520 5.37 74.79 -44.82
CA LYS A 520 4.35 74.65 -45.89
C LYS A 520 4.40 73.40 -46.76
N VAL A 521 5.31 72.45 -46.54
CA VAL A 521 5.33 71.21 -47.33
C VAL A 521 4.92 70.01 -46.47
N GLY A 522 3.63 69.95 -46.16
CA GLY A 522 2.97 68.72 -45.76
C GLY A 522 2.43 68.03 -47.01
N LEU A 523 2.88 66.80 -47.29
CA LEU A 523 2.09 65.89 -48.12
C LEU A 523 0.71 65.77 -47.44
N PHE A 524 -0.36 66.16 -48.14
CA PHE A 524 -1.74 66.30 -47.65
C PHE A 524 -2.04 67.46 -46.66
N GLY A 525 -1.20 68.50 -46.60
CA GLY A 525 -1.57 69.75 -45.91
C GLY A 525 -1.67 69.65 -44.38
N LEU A 526 -1.14 68.59 -43.78
CA LEU A 526 -1.00 68.46 -42.32
C LEU A 526 0.44 68.85 -41.94
N SER A 527 0.60 69.62 -40.86
CA SER A 527 1.93 69.95 -40.34
C SER A 527 2.67 68.66 -39.94
N GLY A 528 3.99 68.59 -40.15
CA GLY A 528 4.77 67.37 -39.85
C GLY A 528 4.59 66.87 -38.41
N SER A 529 4.35 67.78 -37.45
CA SER A 529 4.04 67.40 -36.06
C SER A 529 2.69 66.68 -35.92
N LEU A 530 1.70 67.03 -36.74
CA LEU A 530 0.39 66.39 -36.72
C LEU A 530 0.44 64.98 -37.31
N LEU A 531 1.27 64.77 -38.33
CA LEU A 531 1.46 63.46 -38.96
C LEU A 531 2.15 62.48 -38.01
N VAL A 532 3.16 62.96 -37.25
CA VAL A 532 3.78 62.19 -36.16
C VAL A 532 2.76 61.89 -35.06
N LYS A 533 1.95 62.87 -34.65
CA LYS A 533 0.88 62.66 -33.64
C LYS A 533 -0.14 61.61 -34.09
N ILE A 534 -0.53 61.60 -35.37
CA ILE A 534 -1.47 60.62 -35.92
C ILE A 534 -0.87 59.21 -35.95
N VAL A 535 0.39 59.06 -36.37
CA VAL A 535 1.08 57.75 -36.39
C VAL A 535 1.24 57.21 -34.97
N VAL A 536 1.58 58.07 -34.01
CA VAL A 536 1.73 57.70 -32.59
C VAL A 536 0.38 57.29 -31.99
N VAL A 537 -0.70 58.02 -32.26
CA VAL A 537 -2.07 57.65 -31.82
C VAL A 537 -2.54 56.36 -32.49
N PHE A 538 -2.20 56.12 -33.75
CA PHE A 538 -2.54 54.89 -34.46
C PHE A 538 -1.82 53.66 -33.87
N LEU A 539 -0.53 53.80 -33.54
CA LEU A 539 0.25 52.76 -32.83
C LEU A 539 -0.29 52.50 -31.41
N TYR A 540 -0.73 53.56 -30.71
CA TYR A 540 -1.37 53.46 -29.41
C TYR A 540 -2.72 52.71 -29.48
N ILE A 541 -3.55 52.99 -30.48
CA ILE A 541 -4.83 52.28 -30.70
C ILE A 541 -4.58 50.80 -31.06
N LEU A 542 -3.60 50.49 -31.92
CA LEU A 542 -3.22 49.12 -32.23
C LEU A 542 -2.74 48.34 -31.00
N CYS A 543 -2.02 49.00 -30.09
CA CYS A 543 -1.60 48.41 -28.81
C CYS A 543 -2.79 48.16 -27.87
N ILE A 544 -3.70 49.12 -27.72
CA ILE A 544 -4.92 48.95 -26.92
C ILE A 544 -5.77 47.79 -27.46
N VAL A 545 -5.94 47.69 -28.78
CA VAL A 545 -6.70 46.59 -29.40
C VAL A 545 -6.04 45.23 -29.17
N ARG A 546 -4.70 45.16 -29.15
CA ARG A 546 -3.97 43.92 -28.82
C ARG A 546 -4.01 43.56 -27.33
N LEU A 547 -3.86 44.54 -26.44
CA LEU A 547 -3.98 44.36 -24.99
C LEU A 547 -5.40 43.92 -24.59
N ILE A 548 -6.42 44.50 -25.21
CA ILE A 548 -7.83 44.15 -24.94
C ILE A 548 -8.18 42.76 -25.52
N LYS A 549 -7.61 42.36 -26.68
CA LYS A 549 -7.76 40.98 -27.18
C LYS A 549 -7.13 39.92 -26.27
N ALA A 550 -6.17 40.29 -25.43
CA ALA A 550 -5.51 39.39 -24.47
C ALA A 550 -6.25 39.29 -23.13
N SER A 551 -7.18 40.21 -22.82
CA SER A 551 -8.09 40.12 -21.68
C SER A 551 -9.45 39.61 -22.16
N GLU A 552 -9.93 38.46 -21.70
CA GLU A 552 -11.23 37.86 -22.09
C GLU A 552 -12.46 38.68 -21.61
N VAL A 553 -12.47 40.00 -21.72
CA VAL A 553 -13.54 40.88 -21.26
C VAL A 553 -14.18 41.59 -22.46
N SER A 554 -15.45 41.26 -22.73
CA SER A 554 -16.27 41.88 -23.78
C SER A 554 -16.70 43.29 -23.35
N TYR A 555 -16.21 44.32 -24.04
CA TYR A 555 -16.67 45.70 -23.89
C TYR A 555 -17.21 46.28 -25.21
N ASP A 556 -18.18 47.19 -25.11
CA ASP A 556 -18.88 47.83 -26.23
C ASP A 556 -17.99 48.88 -26.94
N TYR A 557 -17.10 48.39 -27.82
CA TYR A 557 -16.09 49.13 -28.57
C TYR A 557 -16.53 50.44 -29.26
N PRO A 558 -17.74 50.55 -29.85
CA PRO A 558 -18.18 51.78 -30.52
C PRO A 558 -18.34 52.97 -29.57
N LYS A 559 -18.63 52.73 -28.29
CA LYS A 559 -18.87 53.80 -27.30
C LYS A 559 -17.57 54.46 -26.85
N ILE A 560 -16.57 53.65 -26.50
CA ILE A 560 -15.24 54.13 -26.06
C ILE A 560 -14.53 54.87 -27.20
N PHE A 561 -14.58 54.34 -28.42
CA PHE A 561 -14.00 54.99 -29.59
C PHE A 561 -14.65 56.35 -29.89
N ARG A 562 -15.98 56.44 -29.74
CA ARG A 562 -16.74 57.69 -29.94
C ARG A 562 -16.41 58.74 -28.86
N ASP A 563 -16.26 58.33 -27.60
CA ASP A 563 -15.93 59.23 -26.50
C ASP A 563 -14.48 59.76 -26.57
N MET A 564 -13.55 58.93 -27.04
CA MET A 564 -12.15 59.32 -27.21
C MET A 564 -11.94 60.27 -28.41
N LEU A 565 -12.66 60.05 -29.52
CA LEU A 565 -12.69 60.99 -30.64
C LEU A 565 -13.29 62.35 -30.22
N ALA A 566 -14.31 62.35 -29.36
CA ALA A 566 -14.89 63.58 -28.84
C ALA A 566 -13.89 64.39 -27.97
N TYR A 567 -13.01 63.69 -27.24
CA TYR A 567 -11.95 64.32 -26.44
C TYR A 567 -10.83 64.90 -27.31
N ILE A 568 -10.35 64.15 -28.31
CA ILE A 568 -9.24 64.55 -29.18
C ILE A 568 -9.64 65.69 -30.13
N PHE A 569 -10.87 65.67 -30.66
CA PHE A 569 -11.36 66.69 -31.60
C PHE A 569 -12.17 67.82 -30.92
N GLY A 570 -12.28 67.83 -29.59
CA GLY A 570 -12.90 68.91 -28.83
C GLY A 570 -14.40 69.12 -29.08
N TRP A 571 -15.14 68.06 -29.43
CA TRP A 571 -16.56 68.20 -29.80
C TRP A 571 -17.48 68.16 -28.57
N LYS A 572 -17.72 69.32 -27.95
CA LYS A 572 -18.75 69.48 -26.91
C LYS A 572 -20.16 69.38 -27.53
N ARG A 573 -20.95 68.40 -27.11
CA ARG A 573 -22.40 68.38 -27.38
C ARG A 573 -23.06 69.55 -26.64
N GLY A 574 -23.60 70.51 -27.40
CA GLY A 574 -24.63 71.41 -26.91
C GLY A 574 -25.88 70.60 -26.57
N LYS A 575 -26.40 70.78 -25.35
CA LYS A 575 -27.70 70.24 -24.94
C LYS A 575 -28.80 70.85 -25.81
N LYS A 576 -29.64 70.01 -26.39
CA LYS A 576 -31.08 70.25 -26.51
C LYS A 576 -31.80 69.02 -25.99
#